data_AF-A1ZUX1-F1
#
_entry.id   AF-A1ZUX1-F1
#
_cell.length_a   1.000
_cell.length_b   1.000
_cell.length_c   1.000
_cell.angle_alpha   90.00
_cell.angle_beta   90.00
_cell.angle_gamma   90.00
#
_symmetry.space_group_name_H-M   'P 1'
#
loop_
_entity.id
_entity.type
_entity.pdbx_description
1 polymer ?
#
loop_
_entity_poly.entity_id
_entity_poly.type
_entity_poly.pdbx_seq_one_letter_code
_entity_poly.pdbx_strand_id
1 'polypeptide(L)'
;MKNLRFTLLAVFCLIGQLTWAQNTTNYGNSSGTGGSNSSYFGYRTGTSSTGASNTFMGASSGYNNTTGAYNTFMGQASGYINTTGSNNTYIGHWSGNRNTTGNNNAALGYRTARFNTTGHSNALVGYMSGYTNTTGYSNVAMGFQSAYSNTTGYRNAFVGQQSGYKNTTGRYNAYLGEATGYTNTTGFGNTLLGARAGYKNAAGSRNVFIGYFAGYNETGSNKLYIDNSSTTIPLIYGDFATNGVGINTNKLSDGSTNYTLSVNGRVRASEVKVYTGWADYVFEKGYKLRPLNEVEAYIEKNGHLPDVPSAKQVEKNGIFIGEMNATLLRKIEELTLYMISMKKEVEHLKNENKALKAKIQK
;
A
#
# COMPACT_ATOMS: atom_id res chain seq x y z
N MET A 1 -31.93 80.05 3.78
CA MET A 1 -31.10 79.49 2.68
C MET A 1 -29.68 79.06 3.09
N LYS A 2 -29.34 78.89 4.38
CA LYS A 2 -28.00 78.40 4.80
C LYS A 2 -27.94 76.90 5.15
N ASN A 3 -29.08 76.24 5.40
CA ASN A 3 -29.11 74.84 5.83
C ASN A 3 -29.30 73.81 4.70
N LEU A 4 -29.48 74.22 3.45
CA LEU A 4 -29.66 73.29 2.31
C LEU A 4 -28.33 72.91 1.64
N ARG A 5 -27.28 73.71 1.82
CA ARG A 5 -25.96 73.48 1.21
C ARG A 5 -25.13 72.43 1.93
N PHE A 6 -25.30 72.26 3.24
CA PHE A 6 -24.60 71.24 4.01
C PHE A 6 -25.17 69.83 3.80
N THR A 7 -26.49 69.71 3.61
CA THR A 7 -27.14 68.42 3.32
C THR A 7 -26.80 67.92 1.92
N LEU A 8 -26.70 68.81 0.93
CA LEU A 8 -26.27 68.41 -0.42
C LEU A 8 -24.79 67.97 -0.48
N LEU A 9 -23.91 68.62 0.29
CA LEU A 9 -22.50 68.25 0.34
C LEU A 9 -22.28 66.91 1.05
N ALA A 10 -23.04 66.62 2.12
CA ALA A 10 -23.02 65.33 2.80
C ALA A 10 -23.59 64.20 1.92
N VAL A 11 -24.63 64.48 1.12
CA VAL A 11 -25.19 63.53 0.15
C VAL A 11 -24.20 63.26 -0.99
N PHE A 12 -23.46 64.26 -1.48
CA PHE A 12 -22.40 64.04 -2.48
C PHE A 12 -21.18 63.29 -1.93
N CYS A 13 -20.84 63.48 -0.64
CA CYS A 13 -19.72 62.77 -0.01
C CYS A 13 -20.07 61.31 0.31
N LEU A 14 -21.33 60.98 0.61
CA LEU A 14 -21.80 59.59 0.73
C LEU A 14 -21.93 58.87 -0.63
N ILE A 15 -22.25 59.58 -1.71
CA ILE A 15 -22.32 58.99 -3.06
C ILE A 15 -20.91 58.81 -3.66
N GLY A 16 -19.92 59.59 -3.21
CA GLY A 16 -18.53 59.54 -3.69
C GLY A 16 -17.62 58.48 -3.04
N GLN A 17 -18.09 57.72 -2.05
CA GLN A 17 -17.29 56.68 -1.36
C GLN A 17 -17.54 55.23 -1.82
N LEU A 18 -18.27 55.00 -2.93
CA LEU A 18 -18.68 53.64 -3.31
C LEU A 18 -18.56 53.34 -4.81
N THR A 19 -17.44 53.67 -5.43
CA THR A 19 -17.02 52.98 -6.67
C THR A 19 -15.53 52.68 -6.59
N TRP A 20 -15.19 51.58 -5.91
CA TRP A 20 -13.96 50.87 -6.25
C TRP A 20 -14.03 50.63 -7.76
N ALA A 21 -13.09 51.19 -8.53
CA ALA A 21 -13.03 50.96 -9.97
C ALA A 21 -13.05 49.45 -10.20
N GLN A 22 -14.18 48.93 -10.68
CA GLN A 22 -14.34 47.52 -10.98
C GLN A 22 -13.57 47.30 -12.27
N ASN A 23 -12.31 46.85 -12.16
CA ASN A 23 -11.51 46.43 -13.31
C ASN A 23 -12.03 45.09 -13.83
N THR A 24 -13.27 45.08 -14.32
CA THR A 24 -13.97 43.88 -14.76
C THR A 24 -14.23 43.96 -16.25
N THR A 25 -13.64 43.04 -17.01
CA THR A 25 -13.78 42.97 -18.47
C THR A 25 -14.88 41.98 -18.81
N ASN A 26 -15.94 42.44 -19.48
CA ASN A 26 -17.09 41.61 -19.86
C ASN A 26 -17.25 41.62 -21.38
N TYR A 27 -17.25 40.44 -22.00
CA TYR A 27 -17.48 40.28 -23.43
C TYR A 27 -18.45 39.14 -23.71
N GLY A 28 -19.66 39.48 -24.18
CA GLY A 28 -20.72 38.53 -24.49
C GLY A 28 -22.06 38.89 -23.87
N ASN A 29 -23.16 38.42 -24.46
CA ASN A 29 -24.50 38.72 -23.98
C ASN A 29 -24.73 38.13 -22.58
N SER A 30 -25.24 38.94 -21.66
CA SER A 30 -25.48 38.59 -20.25
C SER A 30 -24.22 38.14 -19.48
N SER A 31 -23.02 38.59 -19.91
CA SER A 31 -21.76 38.33 -19.22
C SER A 31 -21.53 39.34 -18.09
N GLY A 32 -21.20 38.83 -16.89
CA GLY A 32 -20.78 39.60 -15.72
C GLY A 32 -21.85 40.49 -15.07
N THR A 33 -22.08 40.32 -13.77
CA THR A 33 -22.99 41.17 -12.98
C THR A 33 -22.33 41.85 -11.78
N GLY A 34 -21.05 41.56 -11.48
CA GLY A 34 -20.31 42.12 -10.35
C GLY A 34 -18.96 41.45 -10.12
N GLY A 35 -18.27 41.88 -9.06
CA GLY A 35 -16.93 41.42 -8.68
C GLY A 35 -15.81 42.30 -9.24
N SER A 36 -14.73 42.51 -8.47
CA SER A 36 -13.57 43.32 -8.88
C SER A 36 -12.48 42.48 -9.56
N ASN A 37 -11.67 43.12 -10.41
CA ASN A 37 -10.49 42.51 -11.06
C ASN A 37 -10.76 41.21 -11.82
N SER A 38 -11.92 41.09 -12.48
CA SER A 38 -12.35 39.84 -13.14
C SER A 38 -12.44 39.96 -14.67
N SER A 39 -12.37 38.83 -15.38
CA SER A 39 -12.47 38.79 -16.84
C SER A 39 -13.46 37.71 -17.27
N TYR A 40 -14.55 38.10 -17.95
CA TYR A 40 -15.64 37.22 -18.35
C TYR A 40 -15.85 37.28 -19.88
N PHE A 41 -15.72 36.13 -20.54
CA PHE A 41 -15.85 36.00 -22.00
C PHE A 41 -16.86 34.90 -22.37
N GLY A 42 -18.01 35.25 -22.93
CA GLY A 42 -19.02 34.32 -23.45
C GLY A 42 -20.46 34.65 -23.07
N TYR A 43 -21.42 33.92 -23.67
CA TYR A 43 -22.84 34.04 -23.34
C TYR A 43 -23.10 33.58 -21.90
N ARG A 44 -23.75 34.42 -21.09
CA ARG A 44 -24.09 34.12 -19.68
C ARG A 44 -22.88 33.74 -18.80
N THR A 45 -21.70 34.24 -19.12
CA THR A 45 -20.49 33.95 -18.34
C THR A 45 -20.48 34.81 -17.07
N GLY A 46 -20.32 34.21 -15.89
CA GLY A 46 -20.23 34.94 -14.62
C GLY A 46 -21.47 35.74 -14.22
N THR A 47 -22.67 35.39 -14.71
CA THR A 47 -23.92 36.16 -14.54
C THR A 47 -24.40 36.34 -13.09
N SER A 48 -23.91 35.55 -12.14
CA SER A 48 -24.22 35.76 -10.71
C SER A 48 -22.99 36.17 -9.88
N SER A 49 -21.86 36.39 -10.55
CA SER A 49 -20.55 36.56 -9.91
C SER A 49 -20.47 37.89 -9.18
N THR A 50 -20.09 37.81 -7.92
CA THR A 50 -19.77 38.95 -7.04
C THR A 50 -18.37 38.82 -6.43
N GLY A 51 -17.72 37.66 -6.56
CA GLY A 51 -16.36 37.42 -6.09
C GLY A 51 -15.29 38.07 -6.98
N ALA A 52 -14.13 38.35 -6.39
CA ALA A 52 -13.03 39.06 -7.03
C ALA A 52 -12.03 38.14 -7.75
N SER A 53 -11.24 38.71 -8.67
CA SER A 53 -10.08 38.07 -9.29
C SER A 53 -10.40 36.77 -10.03
N ASN A 54 -11.54 36.73 -10.73
CA ASN A 54 -12.00 35.55 -11.47
C ASN A 54 -11.73 35.68 -12.97
N THR A 55 -11.34 34.60 -13.65
CA THR A 55 -11.20 34.54 -15.10
C THR A 55 -12.12 33.45 -15.66
N PHE A 56 -13.21 33.84 -16.31
CA PHE A 56 -14.19 32.91 -16.88
C PHE A 56 -14.29 33.04 -18.40
N MET A 57 -14.25 31.92 -19.11
CA MET A 57 -14.30 31.88 -20.57
C MET A 57 -15.16 30.70 -21.05
N GLY A 58 -16.08 30.95 -21.97
CA GLY A 58 -17.01 29.97 -22.53
C GLY A 58 -18.44 30.13 -22.01
N ALA A 59 -19.41 29.70 -22.80
CA ALA A 59 -20.83 29.91 -22.51
C ALA A 59 -21.22 29.28 -21.15
N SER A 60 -21.87 30.10 -20.31
CA SER A 60 -22.27 29.77 -18.95
C SER A 60 -21.14 29.35 -18.01
N SER A 61 -19.88 29.65 -18.33
CA SER A 61 -18.77 29.44 -17.40
C SER A 61 -18.96 30.32 -16.15
N GLY A 62 -18.86 29.73 -14.95
CA GLY A 62 -19.07 30.44 -13.68
C GLY A 62 -20.46 31.06 -13.49
N TYR A 63 -21.51 30.57 -14.18
CA TYR A 63 -22.83 31.20 -14.21
C TYR A 63 -23.43 31.53 -12.82
N ASN A 64 -23.41 30.55 -11.90
CA ASN A 64 -23.86 30.69 -10.51
C ASN A 64 -22.68 30.81 -9.54
N ASN A 65 -21.54 31.36 -9.97
CA ASN A 65 -20.53 31.80 -9.03
C ASN A 65 -21.10 32.94 -8.21
N THR A 66 -21.22 32.86 -6.88
CA THR A 66 -21.71 33.99 -6.06
C THR A 66 -20.52 34.73 -5.48
N THR A 67 -19.98 34.30 -4.35
CA THR A 67 -18.86 34.99 -3.67
C THR A 67 -17.50 34.35 -3.92
N GLY A 68 -17.44 33.25 -4.69
CA GLY A 68 -16.19 32.56 -5.01
C GLY A 68 -15.17 33.47 -5.72
N ALA A 69 -13.93 33.48 -5.23
CA ALA A 69 -12.86 34.35 -5.71
C ALA A 69 -11.64 33.56 -6.21
N TYR A 70 -10.79 34.21 -7.00
CA TYR A 70 -9.54 33.62 -7.52
C TYR A 70 -9.73 32.35 -8.34
N ASN A 71 -10.84 32.24 -9.08
CA ASN A 71 -11.15 31.08 -9.90
C ASN A 71 -10.79 31.31 -11.38
N THR A 72 -10.31 30.27 -12.05
CA THR A 72 -10.11 30.25 -13.51
C THR A 72 -10.98 29.17 -14.13
N PHE A 73 -12.03 29.55 -14.84
CA PHE A 73 -12.95 28.63 -15.51
C PHE A 73 -12.90 28.82 -17.02
N MET A 74 -12.55 27.79 -17.77
CA MET A 74 -12.45 27.85 -19.24
C MET A 74 -13.17 26.67 -19.88
N GLY A 75 -14.09 26.92 -20.80
CA GLY A 75 -14.94 25.93 -21.46
C GLY A 75 -16.41 26.07 -21.08
N GLN A 76 -17.30 25.60 -21.96
CA GLN A 76 -18.75 25.69 -21.73
C GLN A 76 -19.14 25.04 -20.40
N ALA A 77 -19.90 25.78 -19.58
CA ALA A 77 -20.42 25.35 -18.28
C ALA A 77 -19.35 24.83 -17.30
N SER A 78 -18.09 25.25 -17.48
CA SER A 78 -17.04 25.06 -16.48
C SER A 78 -17.38 25.85 -15.21
N GLY A 79 -17.31 25.22 -14.03
CA GLY A 79 -17.66 25.87 -12.75
C GLY A 79 -19.10 26.43 -12.67
N TYR A 80 -20.06 25.90 -13.43
CA TYR A 80 -21.41 26.46 -13.58
C TYR A 80 -22.14 26.74 -12.26
N ILE A 81 -22.02 25.88 -11.24
CA ILE A 81 -22.71 26.01 -9.93
C ILE A 81 -21.76 26.40 -8.78
N ASN A 82 -20.63 27.07 -9.06
CA ASN A 82 -19.61 27.44 -8.05
C ASN A 82 -20.03 28.51 -7.05
N THR A 83 -20.99 28.27 -6.17
CA THR A 83 -21.54 29.31 -5.28
C THR A 83 -20.45 30.07 -4.50
N THR A 84 -19.69 29.42 -3.61
CA THR A 84 -18.71 30.11 -2.74
C THR A 84 -17.28 29.60 -2.88
N GLY A 85 -17.06 28.56 -3.70
CA GLY A 85 -15.75 27.95 -3.91
C GLY A 85 -14.71 28.95 -4.47
N SER A 86 -13.50 28.94 -3.93
CA SER A 86 -12.41 29.84 -4.28
C SER A 86 -11.13 29.08 -4.63
N ASN A 87 -10.24 29.73 -5.38
CA ASN A 87 -8.96 29.17 -5.83
C ASN A 87 -9.11 27.88 -6.68
N ASN A 88 -10.14 27.80 -7.52
CA ASN A 88 -10.35 26.65 -8.40
C ASN A 88 -9.94 26.95 -9.84
N THR A 89 -9.27 26.00 -10.49
CA THR A 89 -8.91 26.05 -11.91
C THR A 89 -9.63 24.94 -12.64
N TYR A 90 -10.68 25.26 -13.41
CA TYR A 90 -11.46 24.31 -14.20
C TYR A 90 -11.34 24.61 -15.69
N ILE A 91 -10.71 23.72 -16.44
CA ILE A 91 -10.48 23.89 -17.87
C ILE A 91 -11.06 22.68 -18.61
N GLY A 92 -12.04 22.92 -19.49
CA GLY A 92 -12.73 21.91 -20.29
C GLY A 92 -14.26 22.00 -20.18
N HIS A 93 -14.94 21.47 -21.19
CA HIS A 93 -16.41 21.43 -21.25
C HIS A 93 -16.97 20.67 -20.04
N TRP A 94 -17.76 21.37 -19.21
CA TRP A 94 -18.37 20.88 -17.96
C TRP A 94 -17.37 20.46 -16.86
N SER A 95 -16.13 20.94 -16.92
CA SER A 95 -15.16 20.73 -15.84
C SER A 95 -15.63 21.43 -14.56
N GLY A 96 -15.67 20.72 -13.43
CA GLY A 96 -16.10 21.25 -12.13
C GLY A 96 -17.53 21.82 -12.08
N ASN A 97 -18.41 21.35 -12.98
CA ASN A 97 -19.74 21.96 -13.23
C ASN A 97 -20.60 22.14 -11.97
N ARG A 98 -20.59 21.20 -11.02
CA ARG A 98 -21.41 21.24 -9.80
C ARG A 98 -20.63 21.51 -8.50
N ASN A 99 -19.41 22.07 -8.58
CA ASN A 99 -18.72 22.54 -7.37
C ASN A 99 -19.57 23.60 -6.72
N THR A 100 -19.96 23.46 -5.45
CA THR A 100 -20.74 24.48 -4.73
C THR A 100 -19.81 25.29 -3.83
N THR A 101 -19.09 24.62 -2.93
CA THR A 101 -18.25 25.27 -1.90
C THR A 101 -16.80 24.77 -1.88
N GLY A 102 -16.44 23.81 -2.73
CA GLY A 102 -15.09 23.24 -2.77
C GLY A 102 -14.04 24.27 -3.19
N ASN A 103 -12.88 24.24 -2.53
CA ASN A 103 -11.78 25.17 -2.75
C ASN A 103 -10.52 24.45 -3.25
N ASN A 104 -9.59 25.20 -3.87
CA ASN A 104 -8.26 24.71 -4.22
C ASN A 104 -8.26 23.47 -5.15
N ASN A 105 -9.24 23.35 -6.05
CA ASN A 105 -9.31 22.24 -7.00
C ASN A 105 -8.74 22.63 -8.37
N ALA A 106 -7.90 21.79 -8.95
CA ALA A 106 -7.47 21.88 -10.34
C ALA A 106 -8.12 20.73 -11.15
N ALA A 107 -8.93 21.05 -12.16
CA ALA A 107 -9.58 20.06 -13.02
C ALA A 107 -9.43 20.41 -14.50
N LEU A 108 -8.73 19.55 -15.27
CA LEU A 108 -8.47 19.73 -16.70
C LEU A 108 -9.03 18.56 -17.51
N GLY A 109 -9.97 18.84 -18.42
CA GLY A 109 -10.55 17.85 -19.35
C GLY A 109 -12.07 17.93 -19.49
N TYR A 110 -12.62 17.09 -20.37
CA TYR A 110 -14.08 16.99 -20.56
C TYR A 110 -14.74 16.31 -19.37
N ARG A 111 -15.70 17.00 -18.73
CA ARG A 111 -16.47 16.53 -17.56
C ARG A 111 -15.59 16.05 -16.38
N THR A 112 -14.38 16.55 -16.25
CA THR A 112 -13.50 16.30 -15.10
C THR A 112 -14.12 16.92 -13.85
N ALA A 113 -14.11 16.23 -12.71
CA ALA A 113 -14.67 16.73 -11.45
C ALA A 113 -16.15 17.19 -11.52
N ARG A 114 -16.94 16.69 -12.48
CA ARG A 114 -18.26 17.26 -12.83
C ARG A 114 -19.19 17.38 -11.62
N PHE A 115 -19.18 16.39 -10.73
CA PHE A 115 -20.06 16.32 -9.56
C PHE A 115 -19.37 16.65 -8.23
N ASN A 116 -18.14 17.20 -8.24
CA ASN A 116 -17.50 17.70 -7.01
C ASN A 116 -18.40 18.76 -6.43
N THR A 117 -18.88 18.63 -5.19
CA THR A 117 -19.76 19.62 -4.54
C THR A 117 -18.99 20.41 -3.50
N THR A 118 -18.31 19.73 -2.58
CA THR A 118 -17.60 20.34 -1.44
C THR A 118 -16.15 19.87 -1.30
N GLY A 119 -15.73 18.91 -2.13
CA GLY A 119 -14.36 18.40 -2.14
C GLY A 119 -13.35 19.50 -2.46
N HIS A 120 -12.22 19.48 -1.77
CA HIS A 120 -11.17 20.50 -1.87
C HIS A 120 -9.80 19.88 -2.10
N SER A 121 -8.86 20.69 -2.58
CA SER A 121 -7.46 20.28 -2.79
C SER A 121 -7.30 19.06 -3.72
N ASN A 122 -8.19 18.90 -4.72
CA ASN A 122 -8.09 17.82 -5.71
C ASN A 122 -7.35 18.29 -6.98
N ALA A 123 -6.49 17.43 -7.52
CA ALA A 123 -5.80 17.64 -8.80
C ALA A 123 -6.23 16.55 -9.80
N LEU A 124 -7.11 16.91 -10.74
CA LEU A 124 -7.82 15.99 -11.62
C LEU A 124 -7.53 16.32 -13.08
N VAL A 125 -7.05 15.36 -13.86
CA VAL A 125 -6.67 15.58 -15.26
C VAL A 125 -7.12 14.42 -16.13
N GLY A 126 -7.83 14.71 -17.22
CA GLY A 126 -8.28 13.72 -18.21
C GLY A 126 -9.80 13.63 -18.32
N TYR A 127 -10.27 12.95 -19.37
CA TYR A 127 -11.68 12.75 -19.67
C TYR A 127 -12.39 12.04 -18.51
N MET A 128 -13.41 12.67 -17.93
CA MET A 128 -14.21 12.14 -16.82
C MET A 128 -13.37 11.66 -15.61
N SER A 129 -12.18 12.25 -15.39
CA SER A 129 -11.41 11.97 -14.18
C SER A 129 -12.11 12.59 -12.96
N GLY A 130 -12.24 11.81 -11.88
CA GLY A 130 -12.98 12.20 -10.68
C GLY A 130 -14.45 12.55 -10.92
N TYR A 131 -15.10 11.94 -11.93
CA TYR A 131 -16.42 12.33 -12.44
C TYR A 131 -17.49 12.48 -11.35
N THR A 132 -17.56 11.52 -10.43
CA THR A 132 -18.57 11.47 -9.34
C THR A 132 -18.06 11.90 -7.96
N ASN A 133 -16.84 12.45 -7.86
CA ASN A 133 -16.32 12.95 -6.57
C ASN A 133 -17.33 13.94 -6.00
N THR A 134 -17.84 13.77 -4.78
CA THR A 134 -18.80 14.70 -4.17
C THR A 134 -18.14 15.51 -3.07
N THR A 135 -17.57 14.84 -2.07
CA THR A 135 -16.94 15.48 -0.90
C THR A 135 -15.48 15.03 -0.69
N GLY A 136 -14.95 14.15 -1.53
CA GLY A 136 -13.57 13.67 -1.43
C GLY A 136 -12.55 14.80 -1.63
N TYR A 137 -11.50 14.78 -0.82
CA TYR A 137 -10.46 15.82 -0.79
C TYR A 137 -9.04 15.27 -0.90
N SER A 138 -8.11 16.12 -1.29
CA SER A 138 -6.68 15.75 -1.46
C SER A 138 -6.47 14.56 -2.39
N ASN A 139 -7.30 14.39 -3.43
CA ASN A 139 -7.11 13.33 -4.42
C ASN A 139 -6.34 13.85 -5.63
N VAL A 140 -5.41 13.05 -6.12
CA VAL A 140 -4.79 13.19 -7.44
C VAL A 140 -5.39 12.13 -8.34
N ALA A 141 -6.00 12.52 -9.46
CA ALA A 141 -6.47 11.56 -10.46
C ALA A 141 -6.06 12.03 -11.86
N MET A 142 -5.26 11.23 -12.56
CA MET A 142 -4.72 11.59 -13.88
C MET A 142 -4.92 10.43 -14.85
N GLY A 143 -5.66 10.67 -15.93
CA GLY A 143 -5.95 9.68 -16.98
C GLY A 143 -7.43 9.54 -17.28
N PHE A 144 -7.76 8.93 -18.42
CA PHE A 144 -9.13 8.67 -18.85
C PHE A 144 -9.89 7.85 -17.79
N GLN A 145 -10.96 8.42 -17.23
CA GLN A 145 -11.81 7.82 -16.21
C GLN A 145 -11.06 7.35 -14.94
N SER A 146 -9.92 7.96 -14.61
CA SER A 146 -9.29 7.77 -13.30
C SER A 146 -10.22 8.27 -12.18
N ALA A 147 -10.32 7.55 -11.07
CA ALA A 147 -11.20 7.89 -9.95
C ALA A 147 -12.69 8.10 -10.32
N TYR A 148 -13.18 7.50 -11.40
CA TYR A 148 -14.50 7.82 -11.98
C TYR A 148 -15.65 7.77 -10.97
N SER A 149 -15.70 6.72 -10.15
CA SER A 149 -16.74 6.47 -9.14
C SER A 149 -16.41 6.99 -7.73
N ASN A 150 -15.30 7.72 -7.53
CA ASN A 150 -14.93 8.23 -6.20
C ASN A 150 -16.04 9.13 -5.69
N THR A 151 -16.60 8.90 -4.51
CA THR A 151 -17.65 9.76 -3.94
C THR A 151 -17.11 10.56 -2.77
N THR A 152 -16.64 9.89 -1.71
CA THR A 152 -16.13 10.53 -0.48
C THR A 152 -14.70 10.13 -0.14
N GLY A 153 -14.08 9.23 -0.92
CA GLY A 153 -12.69 8.84 -0.76
C GLY A 153 -11.72 10.01 -0.84
N TYR A 154 -10.68 9.99 -0.01
CA TYR A 154 -9.74 11.10 0.16
C TYR A 154 -8.29 10.63 0.26
N ARG A 155 -7.36 11.55 -0.03
CA ARG A 155 -5.90 11.28 -0.03
C ARG A 155 -5.51 10.09 -0.91
N ASN A 156 -6.15 9.95 -2.07
CA ASN A 156 -5.80 8.95 -3.07
C ASN A 156 -4.97 9.56 -4.19
N ALA A 157 -4.04 8.80 -4.76
CA ALA A 157 -3.29 9.15 -5.94
C ALA A 157 -3.49 8.08 -7.02
N PHE A 158 -4.32 8.36 -8.03
CA PHE A 158 -4.68 7.45 -9.10
C PHE A 158 -4.16 7.96 -10.44
N VAL A 159 -3.11 7.35 -10.95
CA VAL A 159 -2.46 7.76 -12.19
C VAL A 159 -2.51 6.62 -13.19
N GLY A 160 -3.16 6.85 -14.33
CA GLY A 160 -3.39 5.87 -15.38
C GLY A 160 -4.85 5.80 -15.82
N GLN A 161 -5.07 5.25 -17.01
CA GLN A 161 -6.42 5.01 -17.53
C GLN A 161 -7.18 4.08 -16.57
N GLN A 162 -8.38 4.47 -16.16
CA GLN A 162 -9.26 3.72 -15.25
C GLN A 162 -8.62 3.28 -13.92
N SER A 163 -7.54 3.95 -13.50
CA SER A 163 -6.93 3.74 -12.18
C SER A 163 -7.92 4.12 -11.08
N GLY A 164 -8.19 3.19 -10.16
CA GLY A 164 -9.18 3.35 -9.08
C GLY A 164 -10.61 3.62 -9.57
N TYR A 165 -10.99 3.12 -10.76
CA TYR A 165 -12.26 3.44 -11.42
C TYR A 165 -13.49 3.30 -10.52
N LYS A 166 -13.64 2.19 -9.79
CA LYS A 166 -14.77 1.93 -8.89
C LYS A 166 -14.60 2.41 -7.46
N ASN A 167 -13.50 3.10 -7.12
CA ASN A 167 -13.27 3.56 -5.73
C ASN A 167 -14.45 4.42 -5.32
N THR A 168 -15.10 4.17 -4.19
CA THR A 168 -16.21 5.02 -3.70
C THR A 168 -15.77 5.79 -2.46
N THR A 169 -15.33 5.05 -1.43
CA THR A 169 -14.96 5.60 -0.11
C THR A 169 -13.54 5.26 0.33
N GLY A 170 -12.84 4.42 -0.45
CA GLY A 170 -11.45 4.06 -0.20
C GLY A 170 -10.53 5.29 -0.10
N ARG A 171 -9.54 5.20 0.78
CA ARG A 171 -8.65 6.32 1.17
C ARG A 171 -7.20 5.88 1.24
N TYR A 172 -6.27 6.84 1.14
CA TYR A 172 -4.83 6.56 1.23
C TYR A 172 -4.32 5.53 0.23
N ASN A 173 -4.93 5.44 -0.96
CA ASN A 173 -4.50 4.52 -1.99
C ASN A 173 -3.58 5.21 -3.01
N ALA A 174 -2.49 4.56 -3.39
CA ALA A 174 -1.54 5.05 -4.39
C ALA A 174 -1.46 4.05 -5.54
N TYR A 175 -2.11 4.36 -6.66
CA TYR A 175 -2.23 3.49 -7.84
C TYR A 175 -1.56 4.12 -9.06
N LEU A 176 -0.66 3.38 -9.69
CA LEU A 176 0.02 3.79 -10.91
C LEU A 176 -0.03 2.68 -11.97
N GLY A 177 -0.74 2.94 -13.06
CA GLY A 177 -0.93 2.00 -14.19
C GLY A 177 -2.35 2.00 -14.77
N GLU A 178 -2.50 1.36 -15.93
CA GLU A 178 -3.82 1.11 -16.53
C GLU A 178 -4.64 0.14 -15.66
N ALA A 179 -5.89 0.51 -15.36
CA ALA A 179 -6.85 -0.29 -14.61
C ALA A 179 -6.32 -0.85 -13.27
N THR A 180 -5.36 -0.17 -12.66
CA THR A 180 -4.83 -0.53 -11.34
C THR A 180 -5.90 -0.31 -10.27
N GLY A 181 -6.15 -1.32 -9.43
CA GLY A 181 -7.19 -1.26 -8.40
C GLY A 181 -8.60 -1.00 -8.95
N TYR A 182 -8.87 -1.40 -10.20
CA TYR A 182 -10.10 -1.03 -10.95
C TYR A 182 -11.39 -1.25 -10.16
N THR A 183 -11.52 -2.40 -9.47
CA THR A 183 -12.73 -2.74 -8.72
C THR A 183 -12.70 -2.31 -7.25
N ASN A 184 -11.65 -1.66 -6.76
CA ASN A 184 -11.60 -1.20 -5.37
C ASN A 184 -12.81 -0.31 -5.09
N THR A 185 -13.54 -0.53 -4.01
CA THR A 185 -14.68 0.30 -3.60
C THR A 185 -14.39 0.98 -2.27
N THR A 186 -13.99 0.21 -1.26
CA THR A 186 -13.77 0.67 0.12
C THR A 186 -12.36 0.42 0.66
N GLY A 187 -11.54 -0.35 -0.05
CA GLY A 187 -10.18 -0.68 0.37
C GLY A 187 -9.31 0.55 0.55
N PHE A 188 -8.42 0.52 1.55
CA PHE A 188 -7.61 1.67 1.95
C PHE A 188 -6.14 1.31 2.18
N GLY A 189 -5.26 2.29 2.04
CA GLY A 189 -3.84 2.12 2.30
C GLY A 189 -3.12 1.20 1.32
N ASN A 190 -3.66 1.00 0.11
CA ASN A 190 -3.07 0.13 -0.89
C ASN A 190 -2.04 0.88 -1.74
N THR A 191 -0.89 0.27 -2.00
CA THR A 191 0.12 0.74 -2.96
C THR A 191 0.21 -0.23 -4.12
N LEU A 192 -0.33 0.16 -5.27
CA LEU A 192 -0.44 -0.71 -6.43
C LEU A 192 0.29 -0.07 -7.63
N LEU A 193 1.25 -0.80 -8.20
CA LEU A 193 2.09 -0.33 -9.30
C LEU A 193 2.10 -1.36 -10.42
N GLY A 194 1.68 -0.97 -11.61
CA GLY A 194 1.62 -1.85 -12.79
C GLY A 194 0.22 -1.96 -13.37
N ALA A 195 0.14 -2.15 -14.68
CA ALA A 195 -1.14 -2.32 -15.36
C ALA A 195 -1.88 -3.55 -14.79
N ARG A 196 -3.14 -3.33 -14.41
CA ARG A 196 -4.06 -4.30 -13.79
C ARG A 196 -3.57 -4.90 -12.48
N ALA A 197 -2.60 -4.29 -11.81
CA ALA A 197 -2.23 -4.69 -10.45
C ALA A 197 -3.45 -4.49 -9.51
N GLY A 198 -3.78 -5.52 -8.73
CA GLY A 198 -4.92 -5.51 -7.81
C GLY A 198 -6.28 -5.27 -8.48
N TYR A 199 -6.44 -5.62 -9.76
CA TYR A 199 -7.65 -5.28 -10.53
C TYR A 199 -8.96 -5.70 -9.83
N LYS A 200 -9.02 -6.90 -9.24
CA LYS A 200 -10.19 -7.42 -8.51
C LYS A 200 -10.17 -7.16 -6.99
N ASN A 201 -9.23 -6.34 -6.48
CA ASN A 201 -9.12 -6.06 -5.06
C ASN A 201 -10.23 -5.09 -4.61
N ALA A 202 -11.44 -5.61 -4.36
CA ALA A 202 -12.63 -4.80 -4.14
C ALA A 202 -12.66 -4.09 -2.77
N ALA A 203 -12.20 -4.76 -1.71
CA ALA A 203 -12.21 -4.21 -0.34
C ALA A 203 -10.90 -4.47 0.42
N GLY A 204 -9.92 -5.12 -0.22
CA GLY A 204 -8.62 -5.38 0.37
C GLY A 204 -7.92 -4.09 0.76
N SER A 205 -7.24 -4.10 1.90
CA SER A 205 -6.59 -2.92 2.47
C SER A 205 -5.15 -3.23 2.83
N ARG A 206 -4.30 -2.19 2.85
CA ARG A 206 -2.88 -2.28 3.22
C ARG A 206 -2.10 -3.29 2.37
N ASN A 207 -2.48 -3.42 1.10
CA ASN A 207 -1.81 -4.28 0.14
C ASN A 207 -0.71 -3.53 -0.60
N VAL A 208 0.34 -4.26 -1.00
CA VAL A 208 1.41 -3.76 -1.87
C VAL A 208 1.52 -4.70 -3.06
N PHE A 209 1.06 -4.29 -4.24
CA PHE A 209 1.17 -5.09 -5.47
C PHE A 209 2.01 -4.37 -6.51
N ILE A 210 3.08 -5.02 -6.99
CA ILE A 210 4.06 -4.42 -7.89
C ILE A 210 4.29 -5.36 -9.09
N GLY A 211 3.97 -4.85 -10.28
CA GLY A 211 4.19 -5.48 -11.58
C GLY A 211 2.89 -5.73 -12.37
N TYR A 212 3.06 -6.17 -13.62
CA TYR A 212 1.93 -6.42 -14.54
C TYR A 212 1.03 -7.53 -13.98
N PHE A 213 -0.26 -7.26 -13.76
CA PHE A 213 -1.22 -8.20 -13.16
C PHE A 213 -0.89 -8.70 -11.74
N ALA A 214 0.04 -8.06 -11.02
CA ALA A 214 0.37 -8.43 -9.64
C ALA A 214 -0.89 -8.38 -8.74
N GLY A 215 -1.17 -9.46 -8.01
CA GLY A 215 -2.34 -9.54 -7.12
C GLY A 215 -3.68 -9.39 -7.84
N TYR A 216 -3.77 -9.68 -9.15
CA TYR A 216 -4.97 -9.42 -9.96
C TYR A 216 -6.28 -9.96 -9.35
N ASN A 217 -6.25 -11.17 -8.80
CA ASN A 217 -7.40 -11.83 -8.14
C ASN A 217 -7.36 -11.73 -6.60
N GLU A 218 -6.38 -11.06 -6.00
CA GLU A 218 -6.28 -10.95 -4.54
C GLU A 218 -7.38 -10.02 -4.01
N THR A 219 -8.10 -10.47 -3.00
CA THR A 219 -9.22 -9.74 -2.37
C THR A 219 -9.00 -9.45 -0.88
N GLY A 220 -8.03 -10.14 -0.26
CA GLY A 220 -7.62 -9.96 1.11
C GLY A 220 -6.85 -8.67 1.37
N SER A 221 -6.46 -8.52 2.62
CA SER A 221 -5.71 -7.37 3.14
C SER A 221 -4.32 -7.79 3.61
N ASN A 222 -3.42 -6.83 3.77
CA ASN A 222 -2.05 -7.04 4.27
C ASN A 222 -1.21 -7.96 3.38
N LYS A 223 -1.46 -7.97 2.07
CA LYS A 223 -0.75 -8.83 1.12
C LYS A 223 0.33 -8.07 0.35
N LEU A 224 1.46 -8.72 0.12
CA LEU A 224 2.52 -8.28 -0.78
C LEU A 224 2.57 -9.23 -1.98
N TYR A 225 2.50 -8.67 -3.18
CA TYR A 225 2.75 -9.38 -4.43
C TYR A 225 3.77 -8.59 -5.25
N ILE A 226 4.90 -9.21 -5.58
CA ILE A 226 5.82 -8.71 -6.60
C ILE A 226 5.88 -9.78 -7.68
N ASP A 227 5.26 -9.52 -8.82
CA ASP A 227 5.22 -10.42 -9.96
C ASP A 227 4.78 -9.70 -11.25
N ASN A 228 5.03 -10.31 -12.40
CA ASN A 228 4.59 -9.80 -13.71
C ASN A 228 3.49 -10.67 -14.36
N SER A 229 2.72 -11.39 -13.56
CA SER A 229 1.60 -12.21 -14.03
C SER A 229 0.44 -12.28 -13.02
N SER A 230 -0.71 -12.78 -13.48
CA SER A 230 -1.82 -13.13 -12.59
C SER A 230 -1.63 -14.55 -12.04
N THR A 231 -0.94 -14.66 -10.92
CA THR A 231 -0.66 -15.94 -10.24
C THR A 231 -1.05 -15.89 -8.75
N THR A 232 -1.24 -17.06 -8.15
CA THR A 232 -1.34 -17.21 -6.68
C THR A 232 0.03 -17.44 -6.05
N ILE A 233 1.06 -17.76 -6.84
CA ILE A 233 2.44 -18.04 -6.42
C ILE A 233 3.36 -17.01 -7.10
N PRO A 234 3.43 -15.78 -6.57
CA PRO A 234 4.28 -14.74 -7.16
C PRO A 234 5.76 -15.03 -6.92
N LEU A 235 6.63 -14.29 -7.62
CA LEU A 235 8.08 -14.32 -7.37
C LEU A 235 8.37 -13.98 -5.89
N ILE A 236 7.75 -12.91 -5.38
CA ILE A 236 7.75 -12.57 -3.96
C ILE A 236 6.30 -12.41 -3.49
N TYR A 237 5.92 -13.26 -2.55
CA TYR A 237 4.69 -13.14 -1.77
C TYR A 237 5.05 -12.59 -0.39
N GLY A 238 4.13 -11.88 0.23
CA GLY A 238 4.23 -11.60 1.66
C GLY A 238 2.88 -11.40 2.30
N ASP A 239 2.86 -11.59 3.62
CA ASP A 239 1.73 -11.31 4.48
C ASP A 239 2.19 -10.44 5.65
N PHE A 240 1.80 -9.16 5.62
CA PHE A 240 2.14 -8.21 6.67
C PHE A 240 1.41 -8.51 7.98
N ALA A 241 0.35 -9.33 7.98
CA ALA A 241 -0.31 -9.73 9.22
C ALA A 241 0.53 -10.74 10.02
N THR A 242 1.27 -11.61 9.33
CA THR A 242 2.14 -12.61 9.96
C THR A 242 3.63 -12.26 9.90
N ASN A 243 3.98 -11.12 9.29
CA ASN A 243 5.34 -10.71 8.98
C ASN A 243 6.12 -11.79 8.20
N GLY A 244 5.44 -12.50 7.30
CA GLY A 244 6.05 -13.57 6.51
C GLY A 244 6.31 -13.18 5.06
N VAL A 245 7.42 -13.69 4.52
CA VAL A 245 7.84 -13.52 3.13
C VAL A 245 8.01 -14.89 2.47
N GLY A 246 7.45 -15.04 1.27
CA GLY A 246 7.54 -16.23 0.45
C GLY A 246 8.29 -15.93 -0.84
N ILE A 247 9.28 -16.74 -1.19
CA ILE A 247 9.98 -16.67 -2.49
C ILE A 247 9.55 -17.87 -3.33
N ASN A 248 8.92 -17.60 -4.48
CA ASN A 248 8.28 -18.61 -5.35
C ASN A 248 7.25 -19.49 -4.61
N THR A 249 6.64 -18.97 -3.54
CA THR A 249 5.64 -19.66 -2.72
C THR A 249 4.75 -18.64 -2.05
N ASN A 250 3.48 -18.97 -1.86
CA ASN A 250 2.56 -18.23 -1.00
C ASN A 250 2.29 -18.94 0.34
N LYS A 251 2.95 -20.08 0.58
CA LYS A 251 2.80 -20.87 1.81
C LYS A 251 3.79 -20.38 2.85
N LEU A 252 3.30 -19.63 3.83
CA LEU A 252 4.06 -19.13 4.98
C LEU A 252 3.89 -20.00 6.23
N SER A 253 3.17 -21.10 6.13
CA SER A 253 2.91 -22.04 7.21
C SER A 253 2.78 -23.45 6.65
N ASP A 254 3.19 -24.44 7.43
CA ASP A 254 2.92 -25.86 7.18
C ASP A 254 1.69 -26.38 7.97
N GLY A 255 0.96 -25.47 8.64
CA GLY A 255 -0.18 -25.77 9.50
C GLY A 255 0.17 -25.90 10.98
N SER A 256 1.46 -26.09 11.31
CA SER A 256 1.95 -26.16 12.70
C SER A 256 2.83 -24.96 13.05
N THR A 257 3.67 -24.54 12.10
CA THR A 257 4.70 -23.53 12.28
C THR A 257 4.50 -22.43 11.26
N ASN A 258 4.54 -21.18 11.70
CA ASN A 258 4.58 -20.03 10.82
C ASN A 258 6.03 -19.65 10.55
N TYR A 259 6.38 -19.52 9.28
CA TYR A 259 7.72 -19.19 8.82
C TYR A 259 7.76 -17.72 8.40
N THR A 260 8.69 -16.97 8.99
CA THR A 260 8.99 -15.60 8.55
C THR A 260 9.55 -15.57 7.13
N LEU A 261 10.30 -16.61 6.73
CA LEU A 261 10.79 -16.77 5.36
C LEU A 261 10.50 -18.19 4.88
N SER A 262 9.75 -18.31 3.79
CA SER A 262 9.46 -19.58 3.10
C SER A 262 10.02 -19.51 1.67
N VAL A 263 10.78 -20.53 1.26
CA VAL A 263 11.40 -20.57 -0.07
C VAL A 263 11.05 -21.89 -0.75
N ASN A 264 10.39 -21.82 -1.89
CA ASN A 264 10.21 -22.98 -2.76
C ASN A 264 11.29 -22.97 -3.84
N GLY A 265 12.42 -23.61 -3.52
CA GLY A 265 13.59 -23.63 -4.37
C GLY A 265 14.87 -23.83 -3.57
N ARG A 266 16.02 -23.67 -4.24
CA ARG A 266 17.34 -23.78 -3.61
C ARG A 266 17.81 -22.42 -3.10
N VAL A 267 18.38 -22.40 -1.89
CA VAL A 267 19.03 -21.23 -1.31
C VAL A 267 20.54 -21.40 -1.40
N ARG A 268 21.25 -20.42 -1.96
CA ARG A 268 22.71 -20.34 -1.94
C ARG A 268 23.11 -19.16 -1.08
N ALA A 269 23.95 -19.39 -0.08
CA ALA A 269 24.50 -18.36 0.80
C ALA A 269 26.01 -18.59 0.96
N SER A 270 26.77 -17.51 1.13
CA SER A 270 28.19 -17.62 1.47
C SER A 270 28.40 -18.10 2.90
N GLU A 271 27.51 -17.71 3.81
CA GLU A 271 27.53 -18.11 5.22
C GLU A 271 26.11 -18.01 5.82
N VAL A 272 25.81 -18.85 6.80
CA VAL A 272 24.57 -18.82 7.59
C VAL A 272 24.92 -18.99 9.07
N LYS A 273 24.69 -17.94 9.88
CA LYS A 273 24.81 -18.02 11.34
C LYS A 273 23.47 -18.43 11.94
N VAL A 274 23.44 -19.55 12.65
CA VAL A 274 22.24 -20.09 13.31
C VAL A 274 22.40 -19.99 14.81
N TYR A 275 21.41 -19.41 15.50
CA TYR A 275 21.35 -19.40 16.96
C TYR A 275 20.56 -20.64 17.42
N THR A 276 21.22 -21.56 18.11
CA THR A 276 20.64 -22.80 18.64
C THR A 276 21.28 -23.14 20.00
N GLY A 277 20.64 -24.00 20.79
CA GLY A 277 21.25 -24.54 22.00
C GLY A 277 22.43 -25.44 21.65
N TRP A 278 23.56 -25.25 22.35
CA TRP A 278 24.79 -26.01 22.11
C TRP A 278 24.91 -27.20 23.07
N ALA A 279 25.54 -28.27 22.62
CA ALA A 279 25.49 -29.59 23.28
C ALA A 279 26.61 -29.86 24.29
N ASP A 280 27.22 -28.86 24.95
CA ASP A 280 28.42 -29.07 25.80
C ASP A 280 28.16 -29.86 27.11
N TYR A 281 26.90 -30.13 27.45
CA TYR A 281 26.51 -30.75 28.71
C TYR A 281 26.88 -32.25 28.80
N VAL A 282 27.27 -32.90 27.69
CA VAL A 282 27.58 -34.34 27.65
C VAL A 282 28.80 -34.68 28.50
N PHE A 283 29.71 -33.74 28.69
CA PHE A 283 30.92 -33.91 29.50
C PHE A 283 30.74 -33.55 30.98
N GLU A 284 29.55 -33.12 31.40
CA GLU A 284 29.27 -32.81 32.80
C GLU A 284 29.25 -34.09 33.66
N LYS A 285 29.70 -33.99 34.93
CA LYS A 285 29.80 -35.15 35.84
C LYS A 285 28.46 -35.87 36.09
N GLY A 286 27.34 -35.20 35.88
CA GLY A 286 25.99 -35.75 36.05
C GLY A 286 25.41 -36.40 34.79
N TYR A 287 26.10 -36.34 33.65
CA TYR A 287 25.57 -36.85 32.39
C TYR A 287 25.40 -38.37 32.44
N LYS A 288 24.17 -38.84 32.20
CA LYS A 288 23.85 -40.27 32.16
C LYS A 288 24.02 -40.79 30.74
N LEU A 289 25.23 -41.23 30.42
CA LEU A 289 25.50 -41.91 29.16
C LEU A 289 24.70 -43.22 29.09
N ARG A 290 23.90 -43.39 28.03
CA ARG A 290 23.11 -44.61 27.83
C ARG A 290 24.04 -45.83 27.71
N PRO A 291 23.78 -46.97 28.34
CA PRO A 291 24.57 -48.18 28.10
C PRO A 291 24.52 -48.65 26.63
N LEU A 292 25.62 -49.20 26.10
CA LEU A 292 25.69 -49.62 24.68
C LEU A 292 24.69 -50.73 24.32
N ASN A 293 24.41 -51.65 25.23
CA ASN A 293 23.38 -52.68 25.05
C ASN A 293 21.97 -52.07 24.90
N GLU A 294 21.66 -50.98 25.60
CA GLU A 294 20.39 -50.27 25.43
C GLU A 294 20.35 -49.48 24.11
N VAL A 295 21.49 -48.94 23.67
CA VAL A 295 21.61 -48.30 22.35
C VAL A 295 21.40 -49.34 21.23
N GLU A 296 22.03 -50.50 21.34
CA GLU A 296 21.88 -51.62 20.40
C GLU A 296 20.42 -52.08 20.32
N ALA A 297 19.80 -52.38 21.45
CA ALA A 297 18.39 -52.78 21.49
C ALA A 297 17.46 -51.70 20.88
N TYR A 298 17.79 -50.41 21.06
CA TYR A 298 17.04 -49.33 20.41
C TYR A 298 17.22 -49.33 18.89
N ILE A 299 18.44 -49.53 18.39
CA ILE A 299 18.73 -49.58 16.96
C ILE A 299 18.05 -50.80 16.32
N GLU A 300 18.12 -51.98 16.93
CA GLU A 300 17.44 -53.19 16.43
C GLU A 300 15.94 -52.99 16.31
N LYS A 301 15.33 -52.28 17.27
CA LYS A 301 13.90 -52.01 17.29
C LYS A 301 13.47 -50.90 16.33
N ASN A 302 14.25 -49.82 16.20
CA ASN A 302 13.82 -48.59 15.52
C ASN A 302 14.54 -48.33 14.19
N GLY A 303 15.67 -48.97 13.93
CA GLY A 303 16.48 -48.80 12.71
C GLY A 303 17.23 -47.47 12.61
N HIS A 304 17.35 -46.72 13.72
CA HIS A 304 18.11 -45.47 13.79
C HIS A 304 18.64 -45.22 15.21
N LEU A 305 19.58 -44.28 15.34
CA LEU A 305 20.12 -43.88 16.63
C LEU A 305 19.06 -43.19 17.51
N PRO A 306 19.15 -43.33 18.85
CA PRO A 306 18.31 -42.56 19.77
C PRO A 306 18.37 -41.05 19.49
N ASP A 307 17.23 -40.37 19.58
CA ASP A 307 17.07 -38.91 19.42
C ASP A 307 17.39 -38.36 18.01
N VAL A 308 17.96 -39.15 17.12
CA VAL A 308 18.10 -38.81 15.71
C VAL A 308 16.80 -39.20 15.01
N PRO A 309 16.13 -38.29 14.28
CA PRO A 309 14.88 -38.60 13.63
C PRO A 309 15.06 -39.68 12.54
N SER A 310 14.08 -40.57 12.42
CA SER A 310 14.02 -41.56 11.34
C SER A 310 13.83 -40.90 9.98
N ALA A 311 14.23 -41.59 8.90
CA ALA A 311 14.02 -41.13 7.53
C ALA A 311 12.54 -40.78 7.25
N LYS A 312 11.60 -41.58 7.76
CA LYS A 312 10.15 -41.34 7.64
C LYS A 312 9.70 -40.05 8.34
N GLN A 313 10.30 -39.72 9.49
CA GLN A 313 10.01 -38.47 10.19
C GLN A 313 10.57 -37.26 9.43
N VAL A 314 11.79 -37.38 8.89
CA VAL A 314 12.43 -36.30 8.11
C VAL A 314 11.69 -36.02 6.81
N GLU A 315 11.25 -37.06 6.09
CA GLU A 315 10.47 -36.90 4.86
C GLU A 315 9.14 -36.17 5.10
N LYS A 316 8.51 -36.43 6.25
CA LYS A 316 7.22 -35.83 6.61
C LYS A 316 7.33 -34.41 7.15
N ASN A 317 8.29 -34.16 8.03
CA ASN A 317 8.34 -32.94 8.85
C ASN A 317 9.52 -32.01 8.52
N GLY A 318 10.45 -32.45 7.67
CA GLY A 318 11.71 -31.75 7.47
C GLY A 318 12.64 -31.82 8.69
N ILE A 319 13.71 -31.01 8.67
CA ILE A 319 14.66 -30.87 9.76
C ILE A 319 15.05 -29.41 10.00
N PHE A 320 15.18 -29.03 11.26
CA PHE A 320 15.85 -27.78 11.63
C PHE A 320 17.36 -28.01 11.65
N ILE A 321 18.08 -27.37 10.73
CA ILE A 321 19.53 -27.58 10.53
C ILE A 321 20.33 -27.30 11.81
N GLY A 322 19.97 -26.27 12.59
CA GLY A 322 20.63 -25.95 13.86
C GLY A 322 20.49 -27.04 14.91
N GLU A 323 19.27 -27.53 15.13
CA GLU A 323 18.99 -28.62 16.08
C GLU A 323 19.61 -29.94 15.65
N MET A 324 19.59 -30.24 14.35
CA MET A 324 20.24 -31.42 13.80
C MET A 324 21.76 -31.35 14.02
N ASN A 325 22.41 -30.21 13.74
CA ASN A 325 23.84 -30.05 13.98
C ASN A 325 24.20 -30.20 15.48
N ALA A 326 23.39 -29.63 16.39
CA ALA A 326 23.59 -29.80 17.83
C ALA A 326 23.40 -31.27 18.27
N THR A 327 22.41 -31.96 17.71
CA THR A 327 22.17 -33.39 17.98
C THR A 327 23.32 -34.25 17.47
N LEU A 328 23.81 -33.99 16.26
CA LEU A 328 24.96 -34.69 15.69
C LEU A 328 26.22 -34.47 16.55
N LEU A 329 26.46 -33.24 17.02
CA LEU A 329 27.57 -32.96 17.94
C LEU A 329 27.45 -33.77 19.23
N ARG A 330 26.27 -33.79 19.87
CA ARG A 330 26.05 -34.65 21.05
C ARG A 330 26.36 -36.11 20.78
N LYS A 331 25.96 -36.65 19.62
CA LYS A 331 26.26 -38.04 19.26
C LYS A 331 27.75 -38.29 19.07
N ILE A 332 28.50 -37.33 18.55
CA ILE A 332 29.96 -37.39 18.47
C ILE A 332 30.59 -37.40 19.87
N GLU A 333 30.06 -36.60 20.81
CA GLU A 333 30.55 -36.55 22.20
C GLU A 333 30.23 -37.84 22.97
N GLU A 334 29.02 -38.37 22.84
CA GLU A 334 28.63 -39.69 23.39
C GLU A 334 29.53 -40.81 22.86
N LEU A 335 29.77 -40.82 21.53
CA LEU A 335 30.68 -41.77 20.89
C LEU A 335 32.10 -41.64 21.47
N THR A 336 32.55 -40.41 21.74
CA THR A 336 33.85 -40.14 22.34
C THR A 336 33.95 -40.73 23.75
N LEU A 337 32.90 -40.63 24.57
CA LEU A 337 32.86 -41.27 25.88
C LEU A 337 32.90 -42.80 25.81
N TYR A 338 32.16 -43.42 24.87
CA TYR A 338 32.24 -44.86 24.67
C TYR A 338 33.64 -45.30 24.24
N MET A 339 34.29 -44.57 23.32
CA MET A 339 35.67 -44.87 22.90
C MET A 339 36.67 -44.76 24.05
N ILE A 340 36.53 -43.76 24.92
CA ILE A 340 37.36 -43.62 26.13
C ILE A 340 37.14 -44.82 27.07
N SER A 341 35.89 -45.23 27.29
CA SER A 341 35.56 -46.40 28.11
C SER A 341 36.17 -47.68 27.55
N MET A 342 35.97 -47.93 26.25
CA MET A 342 36.48 -49.09 25.53
C MET A 342 38.01 -49.15 25.58
N LYS A 343 38.70 -48.01 25.40
CA LYS A 343 40.17 -47.95 25.52
C LYS A 343 40.64 -48.32 26.92
N LYS A 344 39.96 -47.86 27.97
CA LYS A 344 40.29 -48.23 29.36
C LYS A 344 40.13 -49.73 29.58
N GLU A 345 39.06 -50.32 29.07
CA GLU A 345 38.81 -51.77 29.16
C GLU A 345 39.86 -52.58 28.38
N VAL A 346 40.24 -52.15 27.18
CA VAL A 346 41.31 -52.80 26.40
C VAL A 346 42.65 -52.76 27.14
N GLU A 347 43.02 -51.64 27.75
CA GLU A 347 44.25 -51.55 28.54
C GLU A 347 44.18 -52.40 29.82
N HIS A 348 43.02 -52.48 30.46
CA HIS A 348 42.78 -53.40 31.58
C HIS A 348 43.00 -54.85 31.15
N LEU A 349 42.35 -55.30 30.08
CA LEU A 349 42.49 -56.65 29.53
C LEU A 349 43.93 -56.96 29.08
N LYS A 350 44.66 -55.99 28.52
CA LYS A 350 46.09 -56.16 28.18
C LYS A 350 46.94 -56.39 29.43
N ASN A 351 46.68 -55.64 30.50
CA ASN A 351 47.40 -55.79 31.76
C ASN A 351 47.08 -57.13 32.45
N GLU A 352 45.82 -57.54 32.47
CA GLU A 352 45.42 -58.86 32.96
C GLU A 352 46.05 -59.99 32.14
N ASN A 353 46.04 -59.90 30.81
CA ASN A 353 46.71 -60.87 29.95
C ASN A 353 48.22 -60.93 30.21
N LYS A 354 48.87 -59.79 30.44
CA LYS A 354 50.29 -59.75 30.82
C LYS A 354 50.53 -60.45 32.16
N ALA A 355 49.66 -60.23 33.15
CA ALA A 355 49.74 -60.89 34.45
C ALA A 355 49.48 -62.41 34.36
N LEU A 356 48.51 -62.84 33.57
CA LEU A 356 48.22 -64.26 33.33
C LEU A 356 49.37 -64.97 32.62
N LYS A 357 49.94 -64.37 31.56
CA LYS A 357 51.13 -64.91 30.88
C LYS A 357 52.32 -65.08 31.81
N ALA A 358 52.53 -64.14 32.73
CA ALA A 358 53.59 -64.24 33.74
C ALA A 358 53.34 -65.38 34.75
N LYS A 359 52.08 -65.73 35.03
CA LYS A 359 51.72 -66.88 35.90
C LYS A 359 51.88 -68.23 35.20
N ILE A 360 51.69 -68.31 33.89
CA ILE A 360 51.84 -69.56 33.10
C ILE A 360 53.31 -69.89 32.82
N GLN A 361 54.21 -68.89 32.86
CA GLN A 361 55.66 -69.08 32.67
C GLN A 361 56.43 -69.45 33.95
N LYS A 362 55.74 -69.57 35.09
CA LYS A 362 56.25 -70.17 36.34
C LYS A 362 55.67 -71.56 36.47
#